data_AF-A0A2H1EG82-F1
#
_entry.id   AF-A0A2H1EG82-F1
#
_cell.length_a   1.000
_cell.length_b   1.000
_cell.length_c   1.000
_cell.angle_alpha   90.00
_cell.angle_beta   90.00
_cell.angle_gamma   90.00
#
_symmetry.space_group_name_H-M   'P 1'
#
loop_
_entity.id
_entity.type
_entity.pdbx_description
1 polymer ?
#
loop_
_entity_poly.entity_id
_entity_poly.type
_entity_poly.pdbx_seq_one_letter_code
_entity_poly.pdbx_strand_id
1 'polypeptide(L)'
;MEKNDRDEKFLKIQMILAVIPTFVTQLIAFYRIKKLAYGIIIEIIIFFVDLVIQMSISWPFGMIIALPVSVLIPLYYVRKWTLEFDRTKSVF
;
A
#
# COMPACT_ATOMS: atom_id res chain seq x y z
N MET A 1 -6.01 33.65 -4.58
CA MET A 1 -6.64 32.33 -4.34
C MET A 1 -6.11 31.23 -5.27
N GLU A 2 -5.72 31.52 -6.51
CA GLU A 2 -5.26 30.54 -7.52
C GLU A 2 -3.91 29.80 -7.27
N LYS A 3 -3.10 30.27 -6.31
CA LYS A 3 -1.78 29.69 -6.01
C LYS A 3 -1.89 28.49 -5.07
N ASN A 4 -2.75 28.60 -4.04
CA ASN A 4 -2.98 27.56 -3.04
C ASN A 4 -3.56 26.27 -3.65
N ASP A 5 -4.52 26.38 -4.57
CA ASP A 5 -5.15 25.22 -5.23
C ASP A 5 -4.17 24.43 -6.12
N ARG A 6 -3.20 25.13 -6.74
CA ARG A 6 -2.17 24.47 -7.56
C ARG A 6 -1.15 23.74 -6.70
N ASP A 7 -0.73 24.36 -5.60
CA ASP A 7 0.21 23.75 -4.65
C ASP A 7 -0.42 22.52 -3.98
N GLU A 8 -1.70 22.57 -3.62
CA GLU A 8 -2.42 21.43 -3.04
C GLU A 8 -2.59 20.27 -4.03
N LYS A 9 -2.91 20.55 -5.30
CA LYS A 9 -2.97 19.53 -6.36
C LYS A 9 -1.60 18.90 -6.63
N PHE A 10 -0.54 19.71 -6.65
CA PHE A 10 0.81 19.25 -6.86
C PHE A 10 1.29 18.34 -5.72
N LEU A 11 1.02 18.71 -4.46
CA LEU A 11 1.31 17.89 -3.29
C LEU A 11 0.54 16.56 -3.30
N LYS A 12 -0.75 16.58 -3.69
CA LYS A 12 -1.55 15.34 -3.87
C LYS A 12 -0.94 14.42 -4.93
N ILE A 13 -0.50 14.96 -6.07
CA ILE A 13 0.13 14.18 -7.15
C ILE A 13 1.49 13.60 -6.70
N GLN A 14 2.35 14.41 -6.08
CA GLN A 14 3.64 13.94 -5.57
C GLN A 14 3.48 12.83 -4.52
N MET A 15 2.44 12.91 -3.68
CA MET A 15 2.10 11.86 -2.73
C MET A 15 1.71 10.55 -3.42
N ILE A 16 0.82 10.61 -4.43
CA ILE A 16 0.44 9.41 -5.19
C ILE A 16 1.67 8.78 -5.82
N LEU A 17 2.56 9.61 -6.39
CA LEU A 17 3.82 9.14 -6.97
C LEU A 17 4.79 8.55 -5.93
N ALA A 18 4.77 9.03 -4.69
CA ALA A 18 5.61 8.51 -3.59
C ALA A 18 5.15 7.14 -3.07
N VAL A 19 3.88 6.75 -3.29
CA VAL A 19 3.36 5.44 -2.89
C VAL A 19 3.73 4.34 -3.90
N ILE A 20 3.97 4.71 -5.18
CA ILE A 20 4.30 3.76 -6.26
C ILE A 20 5.54 2.89 -5.95
N PRO A 21 6.69 3.42 -5.47
CA PRO A 21 7.85 2.61 -5.09
C PRO A 21 7.52 1.54 -4.04
N THR A 22 6.65 1.87 -3.08
CA THR A 22 6.20 0.96 -2.02
C THR A 22 5.41 -0.20 -2.62
N PHE A 23 4.50 0.11 -3.54
CA PHE A 23 3.71 -0.89 -4.27
C PHE A 23 4.57 -1.87 -5.07
N VAL A 24 5.56 -1.35 -5.81
CA VAL A 24 6.45 -2.20 -6.62
C VAL A 24 7.31 -3.09 -5.72
N THR A 25 7.85 -2.55 -4.63
CA THR A 25 8.65 -3.34 -3.68
C THR A 25 7.82 -4.42 -2.97
N GLN A 26 6.57 -4.12 -2.61
CA GLN A 26 5.62 -5.07 -2.03
C GLN A 26 5.26 -6.19 -3.03
N LEU A 27 4.98 -5.86 -4.29
CA LEU A 27 4.68 -6.85 -5.34
C LEU A 27 5.86 -7.80 -5.61
N ILE A 28 7.09 -7.28 -5.63
CA ILE A 28 8.30 -8.12 -5.76
C ILE A 28 8.43 -9.07 -4.57
N ALA A 29 8.14 -8.62 -3.35
CA ALA A 29 8.16 -9.46 -2.16
C ALA A 29 7.12 -10.60 -2.26
N PHE A 30 5.89 -10.30 -2.69
CA PHE A 30 4.85 -11.31 -2.92
C PHE A 30 5.19 -12.28 -4.05
N TYR A 31 5.85 -11.80 -5.10
CA TYR A 31 6.36 -12.65 -6.18
C TYR A 31 7.38 -13.67 -5.66
N ARG A 32 8.34 -13.22 -4.84
CA ARG A 32 9.41 -14.07 -4.29
C ARG A 32 8.88 -15.25 -3.48
N ILE A 33 7.79 -15.05 -2.75
CA ILE A 33 7.14 -16.10 -1.93
C ILE A 33 6.00 -16.85 -2.66
N LYS A 34 5.89 -16.69 -3.99
CA LYS A 34 4.85 -17.31 -4.83
C LYS A 34 3.40 -16.99 -4.41
N LYS A 35 3.18 -15.82 -3.80
CA LYS A 35 1.85 -15.34 -3.39
C LYS A 35 1.41 -14.07 -4.14
N LEU A 36 1.97 -13.82 -5.32
CA LEU A 36 1.71 -12.61 -6.13
C LEU A 36 0.21 -12.33 -6.31
N ALA A 37 -0.60 -13.34 -6.67
CA ALA A 37 -2.03 -13.16 -6.86
C ALA A 37 -2.74 -12.64 -5.60
N TYR A 38 -2.37 -13.17 -4.42
CA TYR A 38 -2.91 -12.71 -3.15
C TYR A 38 -2.38 -11.32 -2.78
N GLY A 39 -1.12 -11.02 -3.11
CA GLY A 39 -0.54 -9.69 -2.98
C GLY A 39 -1.33 -8.64 -3.76
N ILE A 40 -1.61 -8.91 -5.04
CA ILE A 40 -2.42 -8.02 -5.90
C ILE A 40 -3.81 -7.78 -5.30
N ILE A 41 -4.46 -8.82 -4.77
CA ILE A 41 -5.78 -8.68 -4.13
C ILE A 41 -5.71 -7.75 -2.92
N ILE A 42 -4.71 -7.92 -2.05
CA ILE A 42 -4.50 -7.07 -0.86
C ILE A 42 -4.32 -5.62 -1.29
N GLU A 43 -3.46 -5.38 -2.28
CA GLU A 43 -3.17 -4.05 -2.80
C GLU A 43 -4.41 -3.35 -3.38
N ILE A 44 -5.26 -4.09 -4.11
CA ILE A 44 -6.53 -3.57 -4.62
C ILE A 44 -7.47 -3.18 -3.46
N ILE A 45 -7.58 -4.02 -2.44
CA ILE A 45 -8.43 -3.73 -1.26
C ILE A 45 -7.94 -2.47 -0.55
N ILE A 46 -6.63 -2.36 -0.33
CA ILE A 46 -6.01 -1.19 0.30
C ILE A 46 -6.32 0.07 -0.51
N PHE A 47 -6.17 0.01 -1.84
CA PHE A 47 -6.49 1.15 -2.71
C PHE A 47 -7.95 1.61 -2.55
N PHE A 48 -8.90 0.68 -2.49
CA PHE A 48 -10.31 1.03 -2.26
C PHE A 48 -10.54 1.64 -0.88
N VAL A 49 -9.90 1.09 0.16
CA VAL A 49 -9.99 1.64 1.53
C VAL A 49 -9.43 3.05 1.57
N ASP A 50 -8.27 3.29 0.97
CA ASP A 50 -7.66 4.62 0.88
C ASP A 50 -8.55 5.60 0.13
N LEU A 51 -9.18 5.18 -0.97
CA LEU A 51 -10.10 6.01 -1.73
C LEU A 51 -11.32 6.41 -0.90
N VAL A 52 -11.91 5.46 -0.16
CA VAL A 52 -13.03 5.74 0.75
C VAL A 52 -12.61 6.72 1.86
N ILE A 53 -11.43 6.53 2.44
CA ILE A 53 -10.88 7.42 3.48
C ILE A 53 -10.70 8.83 2.93
N GLN A 54 -10.10 8.99 1.75
CA GLN A 54 -9.85 10.31 1.15
C GLN A 54 -11.14 11.01 0.69
N MET A 55 -12.17 10.28 0.29
CA MET A 55 -13.49 10.86 0.00
C MET A 55 -14.25 11.27 1.26
N SER A 56 -14.00 10.60 2.38
CA SER A 56 -14.74 10.82 3.63
C SER A 56 -14.05 11.82 4.57
N ILE A 57 -12.72 11.92 4.50
CA ILE A 57 -11.90 12.70 5.43
C ILE A 57 -11.03 13.66 4.61
N SER A 58 -11.13 14.95 4.92
CA SER A 58 -10.33 15.99 4.27
C SER A 58 -8.83 15.81 4.51
N TRP A 59 -8.04 16.20 3.52
CA TRP A 59 -6.59 16.29 3.66
C TRP A 59 -6.22 17.28 4.78
N PRO A 60 -5.20 17.00 5.62
CA PRO A 60 -4.28 15.85 5.62
C PRO A 60 -4.72 14.67 6.52
N PHE A 61 -5.84 14.78 7.23
CA PHE A 61 -6.22 13.81 8.27
C PHE A 61 -6.47 12.41 7.72
N GLY A 62 -7.07 12.29 6.52
CA GLY A 62 -7.26 10.99 5.86
C GLY A 62 -5.93 10.29 5.56
N MET A 63 -4.87 11.06 5.28
CA MET A 63 -3.55 10.52 4.95
C MET A 63 -2.83 9.92 6.15
N ILE A 64 -3.05 10.48 7.34
CA ILE A 64 -2.49 9.95 8.59
C ILE A 64 -2.97 8.52 8.84
N ILE A 65 -4.15 8.16 8.30
CA ILE A 65 -4.74 6.83 8.43
C ILE A 65 -4.36 5.95 7.22
N ALA A 66 -4.47 6.48 6.00
CA ALA A 66 -4.21 5.76 4.76
C ALA A 66 -2.76 5.25 4.64
N LEU A 67 -1.77 6.07 5.02
CA LEU A 67 -0.36 5.71 4.88
C LEU A 67 0.06 4.53 5.77
N PRO A 68 -0.24 4.50 7.08
CA PRO A 68 0.05 3.34 7.90
C PRO A 68 -0.65 2.07 7.39
N VAL A 69 -1.90 2.18 6.93
CA VAL A 69 -2.69 1.04 6.43
C VAL A 69 -2.03 0.44 5.18
N SER A 70 -1.66 1.28 4.22
CA SER A 70 -1.04 0.86 2.96
C SER A 70 0.36 0.26 3.11
N VAL A 71 1.08 0.57 4.20
CA VAL A 71 2.40 -0.03 4.47
C VAL A 71 2.32 -1.24 5.40
N LEU A 72 1.60 -1.13 6.51
CA LEU A 72 1.59 -2.16 7.56
C LEU A 72 0.88 -3.44 7.13
N ILE A 73 -0.23 -3.32 6.40
CA ILE A 73 -1.00 -4.51 5.98
C ILE A 73 -0.18 -5.37 5.01
N PRO A 74 0.39 -4.86 3.91
CA PRO A 74 1.19 -5.70 3.02
C PRO A 74 2.41 -6.29 3.73
N LEU A 75 3.08 -5.50 4.59
CA LEU A 75 4.24 -5.97 5.35
C LEU A 75 3.89 -7.14 6.28
N TYR A 76 2.74 -7.07 6.96
CA TYR A 76 2.23 -8.16 7.79
C TYR A 76 2.01 -9.44 6.97
N TYR A 77 1.35 -9.34 5.81
CA TYR A 77 1.09 -10.49 4.95
C TYR A 77 2.34 -11.06 4.31
N VAL A 78 3.28 -10.22 3.87
CA VAL A 78 4.60 -10.66 3.39
C VAL A 78 5.30 -11.45 4.49
N ARG A 79 5.37 -10.94 5.72
CA ARG A 79 6.02 -11.63 6.84
C ARG A 79 5.33 -12.96 7.17
N LYS A 80 3.99 -12.96 7.27
CA LYS A 80 3.21 -14.16 7.55
C LYS A 80 3.46 -15.25 6.50
N TRP A 81 3.34 -14.91 5.22
CA TRP A 81 3.50 -15.90 4.15
C TRP A 81 4.95 -16.31 3.90
N THR A 82 5.91 -15.46 4.25
CA THR A 82 7.34 -15.85 4.26
C THR A 82 7.58 -16.95 5.29
N LEU A 83 7.05 -16.82 6.50
CA LEU A 83 7.15 -17.85 7.53
C LEU A 83 6.47 -19.18 7.12
N GLU A 84 5.31 -19.09 6.45
CA GLU A 84 4.64 -20.28 5.88
C GLU A 84 5.48 -20.93 4.77
N PHE A 85 6.09 -20.11 3.90
CA PHE A 85 6.96 -20.59 2.83
C PHE A 85 8.21 -21.30 3.38
N ASP A 86 8.89 -20.70 4.35
CA ASP A 86 10.09 -21.28 4.97
C ASP A 86 9.78 -22.58 5.72
N ARG A 87 8.66 -22.64 6.46
CA ARG A 87 8.20 -23.86 7.15
C ARG A 87 7.87 -24.98 6.17
N THR A 88 7.29 -24.65 5.01
CA THR A 88 7.01 -25.65 3.97
C THR A 88 8.31 -26.16 3.35
N LYS A 89 9.30 -25.28 3.18
CA LYS A 89 10.61 -25.62 2.60
C LYS A 89 11.50 -26.45 3.54
N SER A 90 11.34 -26.31 4.85
CA SER A 90 12.11 -27.09 5.86
C SER A 90 11.55 -28.48 6.13
N VAL A 91 10.35 -28.78 5.64
CA VAL A 91 9.67 -30.08 5.82
C VAL A 91 9.95 -31.04 4.65
N PHE A 92 10.52 -30.54 3.55
CA PHE A 92 11.06 -31.31 2.43
C PHE A 92 12.58 -31.37 2.51
#